data_AF-A0A975BDC9-F1
#
_entry.id   AF-A0A975BDC9-F1
#
_cell.length_a   1.000
_cell.length_b   1.000
_cell.length_c   1.000
_cell.angle_alpha   90.00
_cell.angle_beta   90.00
_cell.angle_gamma   90.00
#
_symmetry.space_group_name_H-M   'P 1'
#
loop_
_entity.id
_entity.type
_entity.pdbx_description
1 polymer ?
#
loop_
_entity_poly.entity_id
_entity_poly.type
_entity_poly.pdbx_seq_one_letter_code
_entity_poly.pdbx_strand_id
1 'polypeptide(L)' 'MYAIEFKTKIQNGIIKIPKKYRINLKENVKVIVLAEEKKKKTYDLIENLLNSPLNIPAFKPMSRDEIYDRT' A
#
# COMPACT_ATOMS: atom_id res chain seq x y z
N MET A 1 -27.75 -5.87 20.59
CA MET A 1 -26.41 -6.33 20.17
C MET A 1 -25.47 -5.14 20.22
N TYR A 2 -24.20 -5.33 20.61
CA TYR A 2 -23.22 -4.24 20.68
C TYR A 2 -21.96 -4.63 19.90
N ALA A 3 -21.25 -3.63 19.37
CA ALA A 3 -20.04 -3.84 18.58
C ALA A 3 -18.80 -3.42 19.40
N ILE A 4 -17.72 -4.19 19.26
CA ILE A 4 -16.40 -3.83 19.81
C ILE A 4 -15.45 -3.69 18.63
N GLU A 5 -14.91 -2.49 18.44
CA GLU A 5 -13.84 -2.24 17.47
C GLU A 5 -12.48 -2.26 18.18
N PHE A 6 -11.53 -3.00 17.61
CA PHE A 6 -10.14 -2.98 18.06
C PHE A 6 -9.21 -3.36 16.92
N LYS A 7 -7.99 -2.81 16.97
CA LYS A 7 -6.89 -3.20 16.07
C LYS A 7 -6.00 -4.21 16.76
N THR A 8 -5.64 -5.29 16.05
CA THR A 8 -4.69 -6.30 16.53
C THR A 8 -3.95 -6.94 15.37
N LYS A 9 -2.84 -7.60 15.66
CA LYS A 9 -2.10 -8.40 14.67
C LYS A 9 -2.74 -9.79 14.56
N ILE A 10 -2.80 -10.30 13.34
CA ILE A 10 -3.10 -11.70 13.07
C ILE A 10 -1.82 -12.50 13.29
N GLN A 11 -1.83 -13.47 14.21
CA GLN A 11 -0.69 -14.36 14.48
C GLN A 11 -1.09 -15.78 14.06
N ASN A 12 -0.45 -16.33 13.03
CA ASN A 12 -0.72 -17.68 12.51
C ASN A 12 -2.21 -17.91 12.19
N GLY A 13 -2.87 -16.92 11.58
CA GLY A 13 -4.32 -16.97 11.28
C GLY A 13 -5.24 -16.72 12.49
N ILE A 14 -4.69 -16.49 13.70
CA ILE A 14 -5.48 -16.31 14.92
C ILE A 14 -5.53 -14.82 15.30
N ILE A 15 -6.76 -14.30 15.46
CA ILE A 15 -7.04 -12.99 16.05
C ILE A 15 -7.27 -13.18 17.56
N LYS A 16 -6.42 -12.57 18.39
CA LYS A 16 -6.57 -12.61 19.85
C LYS A 16 -7.40 -11.42 20.33
N ILE A 17 -8.54 -11.69 20.98
CA ILE A 17 -9.36 -10.66 21.64
C ILE A 17 -8.58 -10.10 22.84
N PRO A 18 -8.36 -8.76 22.90
CA PRO A 18 -7.71 -8.10 24.04
C PRO A 18 -8.42 -8.39 25.37
N LYS A 19 -7.64 -8.52 26.46
CA LYS A 19 -8.16 -8.88 27.79
C LYS A 19 -9.34 -8.00 28.25
N LYS A 20 -9.27 -6.69 27.98
CA LYS A 20 -10.31 -5.70 28.32
C LYS A 20 -11.70 -6.02 27.77
N TYR A 21 -11.80 -6.82 26.71
CA TYR A 21 -13.06 -7.13 26.06
C TYR A 21 -13.58 -8.53 26.39
N ARG A 22 -12.77 -9.39 27.03
CA ARG A 22 -13.14 -10.79 27.28
C ARG A 22 -14.27 -10.94 28.31
N ILE A 23 -14.35 -10.03 29.27
CA ILE A 23 -15.32 -10.09 30.38
C ILE A 23 -16.76 -9.93 29.89
N ASN A 24 -16.97 -9.22 28.77
CA ASN A 24 -18.30 -8.83 28.32
C ASN A 24 -18.84 -9.73 27.21
N LEU A 25 -18.01 -10.62 26.65
CA LEU A 25 -18.36 -11.45 25.49
C LEU A 25 -19.07 -12.74 25.93
N LYS A 26 -20.24 -13.01 25.33
CA LYS A 26 -20.96 -14.28 25.44
C LYS A 26 -20.37 -15.32 24.46
N GLU A 27 -20.79 -16.58 24.58
CA GLU A 27 -20.25 -17.72 23.81
C GLU A 27 -20.25 -17.52 22.28
N ASN A 28 -21.28 -16.88 21.73
CA ASN A 28 -21.43 -16.69 20.29
C ASN A 28 -21.28 -15.21 19.90
N VAL A 29 -20.45 -14.94 18.89
CA VAL A 29 -20.15 -13.59 18.39
C VAL A 29 -20.19 -13.53 16.86
N LYS A 30 -20.60 -12.39 16.30
CA LYS A 30 -20.45 -12.06 14.89
C LYS A 30 -19.16 -11.27 14.68
N VAL A 31 -18.28 -11.72 13.79
CA VAL A 31 -16.99 -11.08 13.53
C VAL A 31 -17.01 -10.38 12.17
N ILE A 32 -16.53 -9.13 12.12
CA ILE A 32 -16.28 -8.38 10.88
C ILE A 32 -14.78 -8.08 10.83
N VAL A 33 -14.12 -8.52 9.76
CA VAL A 33 -12.68 -8.30 9.55
C VAL A 33 -12.51 -7.26 8.45
N LEU A 34 -11.99 -6.09 8.80
CA LEU A 34 -11.56 -5.07 7.86
C LEU A 34 -10.04 -5.18 7.74
N ALA A 35 -9.56 -5.60 6.57
CA ALA A 35 -8.13 -5.65 6.28
C ALA A 35 -7.68 -4.32 5.70
N GLU A 36 -6.54 -3.81 6.16
CA GLU A 36 -5.86 -2.73 5.46
C GLU A 36 -5.44 -3.27 4.09
N GLU A 37 -5.80 -2.55 3.02
CA GLU A 37 -5.19 -2.81 1.73
C GLU A 37 -3.70 -2.68 1.92
N LYS A 38 -2.93 -3.72 1.56
CA LYS A 38 -1.50 -3.53 1.37
C LYS A 38 -1.40 -2.36 0.42
N LYS A 39 -0.85 -1.22 0.87
CA LYS A 39 -0.47 -0.16 -0.05
C LYS A 39 0.34 -0.86 -1.12
N LYS A 40 -0.24 -1.03 -2.31
CA LYS A 40 0.56 -1.35 -3.47
C LYS A 40 1.59 -0.25 -3.44
N LYS A 41 2.87 -0.61 -3.29
CA LYS A 41 3.92 0.34 -3.65
C LYS A 41 3.61 0.64 -5.10
N THR A 42 2.88 1.72 -5.34
CA THR A 42 2.77 2.32 -6.66
C THR A 42 4.22 2.63 -6.96
N TYR A 43 4.80 1.79 -7.81
CA TYR A 43 6.16 1.99 -8.27
C TYR A 43 6.13 3.33 -8.98
N ASP A 44 6.60 4.38 -8.33
CA ASP A 44 6.62 5.70 -8.93
C ASP A 44 7.68 5.65 -10.01
N LEU A 45 7.21 5.43 -11.23
CA LEU A 45 8.08 5.26 -12.39
C LEU A 45 8.93 6.51 -12.60
N ILE A 46 8.40 7.70 -12.28
CA ILE A 46 9.12 8.97 -12.40
C ILE A 46 10.24 9.02 -11.35
N GLU A 47 9.94 8.74 -10.08
CA GLU A 47 10.94 8.69 -9.01
C GLU A 47 12.07 7.70 -9.33
N ASN A 48 11.72 6.53 -9.86
CA ASN A 48 12.72 5.52 -10.23
C ASN A 48 13.60 5.96 -11.41
N LEU A 49 13.03 6.60 -12.43
CA LEU A 49 13.81 7.10 -13.58
C LEU A 49 14.68 8.31 -13.23
N LEU A 50 14.28 9.12 -12.25
CA LEU A 50 15.11 10.21 -11.71
C LEU A 50 16.33 9.66 -10.97
N ASN A 51 16.14 8.61 -10.16
CA ASN A 51 17.22 7.98 -9.41
C ASN A 51 18.11 7.06 -10.27
N SER A 52 17.52 6.39 -11.27
CA SER A 52 18.20 5.46 -12.17
C SER A 52 17.74 5.69 -13.62
N PRO A 53 18.34 6.67 -14.31
CA PRO A 53 18.02 6.95 -15.71
C PRO A 53 18.26 5.74 -16.60
N LEU A 54 17.46 5.60 -17.67
CA LEU A 54 17.68 4.57 -18.68
C LEU A 54 18.93 4.89 -19.49
N ASN A 55 19.86 3.94 -19.53
CA ASN A 55 21.03 4.03 -20.41
C ASN A 55 20.72 3.29 -21.72
N ILE A 56 20.36 4.05 -22.75
CA ILE A 56 20.02 3.53 -24.07
C ILE A 56 21.22 3.76 -25.00
N PRO A 57 21.84 2.71 -25.56
CA PRO A 57 22.93 2.85 -26.52
C PRO A 57 22.50 3.71 -27.71
N ALA A 58 23.37 4.63 -28.13
CA ALA A 58 23.13 5.55 -29.25
C ALA A 58 21.93 6.50 -29.09
N PHE A 59 21.39 6.67 -27.87
CA PHE A 59 20.41 7.72 -27.62
C PHE A 59 21.07 9.10 -27.70
N LYS A 60 20.71 9.86 -28.73
CA LYS A 60 21.10 11.25 -28.90
C LYS A 60 19.84 12.12 -28.73
N PRO A 61 19.62 12.76 -27.57
CA PRO A 61 18.49 13.66 -27.41
C PRO A 61 18.62 14.81 -28.41
N MET A 62 17.49 15.22 -28.99
CA MET A 62 17.45 16.42 -29.81
C MET A 62 17.81 17.63 -28.95
N SER A 63 18.57 18.54 -29.53
CA SER A 63 18.81 19.86 -28.94
C SER A 63 17.50 20.64 -28.89
N ARG A 64 17.48 21.65 -28.03
CA ARG A 64 16.31 22.50 -27.86
C ARG A 64 15.94 23.22 -29.16
N ASP A 65 16.94 23.69 -29.90
CA ASP A 65 16.74 24.38 -31.18
C ASP A 65 16.16 23.43 -32.24
N GLU A 66 16.66 22.18 -32.32
CA GLU A 66 16.12 21.14 -33.22
C GLU A 66 14.64 20.79 -32.96
N ILE A 67 14.17 20.95 -31.72
CA ILE A 67 12.76 20.72 -31.35
C ILE A 67 11.89 21.89 -31.83
N TYR A 68 12.36 23.13 -31.69
CA TYR A 68 11.60 24.31 -32.04
C TYR A 68 11.57 24.59 -33.55
N ASP A 69 12.58 24.15 -34.30
CA ASP A 69 12.64 24.25 -35.77
C ASP A 69 11.64 23.34 -36.51
N ARG A 70 10.88 22.49 -35.80
CA ARG A 70 9.86 21.60 -36.35
C ARG A 70 8.44 22.17 -36.36
N THR A 71 8.27 23.45 -36.01
CA THR A 71 6.98 24.17 -36.01
C THR A 71 6.93 25.17 -37.15
#